data_AF-A0A955P7K0-F1
#
_entry.id   AF-A0A955P7K0-F1
#
_cell.length_a   1.000
_cell.length_b   1.000
_cell.length_c   1.000
_cell.angle_alpha   90.00
_cell.angle_beta   90.00
_cell.angle_gamma   90.00
#
_symmetry.space_group_name_H-M   'P 1'
#
loop_
_entity.id
_entity.type
_entity.pdbx_description
1 polymer ?
#
loop_
_entity_poly.entity_id
_entity_poly.type
_entity_poly.pdbx_seq_one_letter_code
_entity_poly.pdbx_strand_id
1 'polypeptide(L)'
;PNFTLITQNVDGLHDLAGTDNVVRFHGSLWDVGCWEECPQSPHRWEDRTCPFPEHPPNCPHCGGILRPGVVWFGEIIDPDVLRKSARAARCDLF
;
A
#
# COMPACT_ATOMS: atom_id res chain seq x y z
N PRO A 1 -6.60 26.21 1.83
CA PRO A 1 -5.27 25.67 1.49
C PRO A 1 -5.37 24.18 1.20
N ASN A 2 -4.96 23.73 0.01
CA ASN A 2 -4.97 22.32 -0.37
C ASN A 2 -3.56 21.76 -0.16
N PHE A 3 -3.40 20.88 0.82
CA PHE A 3 -2.17 20.14 1.07
C PHE A 3 -2.36 18.68 0.62
N THR A 4 -1.32 18.09 0.02
CA THR A 4 -1.28 16.67 -0.33
C THR A 4 0.08 16.14 0.09
N LEU A 5 0.08 15.11 0.92
CA LEU A 5 1.30 14.43 1.33
C LEU A 5 1.58 13.28 0.36
N ILE A 6 2.74 13.28 -0.28
CA ILE A 6 3.26 12.12 -1.00
C ILE A 6 4.35 11.50 -0.12
N THR A 7 4.20 10.24 0.26
CA THR A 7 5.19 9.54 1.08
C THR A 7 5.69 8.28 0.39
N GLN A 8 7.00 8.04 0.50
CA GLN A 8 7.63 6.79 0.09
C GLN A 8 7.58 5.73 1.21
N ASN A 9 7.25 6.14 2.44
CA ASN A 9 7.13 5.24 3.56
C ASN A 9 5.88 4.37 3.44
N VAL A 10 5.95 3.19 4.05
CA VAL A 10 4.89 2.18 4.06
C VAL A 10 4.34 1.92 5.47
N ASP A 11 4.80 2.69 6.47
CA ASP A 11 4.54 2.50 7.90
C ASP A 11 3.14 2.95 8.37
N GLY A 12 2.45 3.78 7.58
CA GLY A 12 1.14 4.35 7.95
C GLY A 12 1.17 5.39 9.07
N LEU A 13 2.34 5.91 9.47
CA LEU A 13 2.45 6.87 10.58
C LEU A 13 1.77 8.22 10.27
N HIS A 14 1.74 8.63 9.00
CA HIS A 14 1.01 9.84 8.60
C HIS A 14 -0.50 9.69 8.76
N ASP A 15 -1.02 8.47 8.53
CA ASP A 15 -2.44 8.17 8.75
C ASP A 15 -2.77 8.21 10.24
N LEU A 16 -1.90 7.63 11.08
CA LEU A 16 -2.04 7.69 12.54
C LEU A 16 -1.92 9.12 13.08
N ALA A 17 -1.14 9.97 12.43
CA ALA A 17 -1.04 11.39 12.76
C ALA A 17 -2.27 12.21 12.32
N GLY A 18 -3.25 11.59 11.63
CA GLY A 18 -4.44 12.27 11.12
C GLY A 18 -4.17 13.14 9.90
N THR A 19 -3.12 12.83 9.13
CA THR A 19 -2.86 13.54 7.87
C THR A 19 -3.92 13.15 6.84
N ASP A 20 -4.66 14.14 6.35
CA ASP A 20 -5.56 13.96 5.22
C ASP A 20 -4.80 14.01 3.88
N ASN A 21 -5.42 13.50 2.80
CA ASN A 21 -4.88 13.55 1.43
C ASN A 21 -3.47 12.94 1.28
N VAL A 22 -3.28 11.72 1.81
CA VAL A 22 -2.01 10.99 1.70
C VAL A 22 -1.98 10.13 0.43
N VAL A 23 -0.91 10.27 -0.35
CA VAL A 23 -0.54 9.39 -1.45
C VAL A 23 0.61 8.50 -0.99
N ARG A 24 0.32 7.23 -0.73
CA ARG A 24 1.31 6.22 -0.33
C ARG A 24 1.98 5.65 -1.58
N PHE A 25 3.10 6.22 -1.96
CA PHE A 25 3.75 5.97 -3.24
C PHE A 25 4.16 4.50 -3.43
N HIS A 26 4.60 3.85 -2.35
CA HIS A 26 5.03 2.44 -2.34
C HIS A 26 4.01 1.49 -1.70
N GLY A 27 2.75 1.90 -1.51
CA GLY A 27 1.73 1.08 -0.84
C GLY A 27 1.81 1.14 0.69
N SER A 28 1.41 0.07 1.37
CA SER A 28 1.22 0.04 2.83
C SER A 28 1.62 -1.32 3.41
N LEU A 29 2.28 -1.32 4.57
CA LEU A 29 2.52 -2.54 5.36
C LEU A 29 1.25 -3.13 5.96
N TRP A 30 0.21 -2.31 6.11
CA TRP A 30 -1.08 -2.72 6.66
C TRP A 30 -2.00 -3.32 5.59
N ASP A 31 -1.55 -3.35 4.34
CA ASP A 31 -2.24 -4.04 3.28
C ASP A 31 -1.53 -5.37 2.99
N VAL A 32 -2.28 -6.36 2.54
CA VAL A 32 -1.76 -7.64 2.03
C VAL A 32 -2.42 -7.98 0.70
N GLY A 33 -1.76 -8.85 -0.07
CA GLY A 33 -2.30 -9.45 -1.29
C GLY A 33 -1.86 -10.90 -1.41
N CYS A 34 -2.65 -11.71 -2.11
CA CYS A 34 -2.24 -13.07 -2.44
C CYS A 34 -1.11 -13.03 -3.48
N TRP A 35 0.02 -13.67 -3.18
CA TRP A 35 1.17 -13.78 -4.09
C TRP A 35 0.81 -14.49 -5.40
N GLU A 36 -0.08 -15.47 -5.33
CA GLU A 36 -0.55 -16.25 -6.49
C GLU A 36 -1.68 -15.55 -7.26
N GLU A 37 -2.11 -14.36 -6.82
CA GLU A 37 -3.22 -13.59 -7.41
C GLU A 37 -4.50 -14.44 -7.58
N CYS A 38 -4.85 -15.20 -6.54
CA CYS A 38 -6.00 -16.10 -6.63
C CYS A 38 -7.31 -15.32 -6.88
N PRO A 39 -8.19 -15.82 -7.77
CA PRO A 39 -9.42 -15.10 -8.15
C PRO A 39 -10.45 -14.97 -7.01
N GLN A 40 -10.28 -15.72 -5.92
CA GLN A 40 -11.16 -15.69 -4.75
C GLN A 40 -10.84 -14.53 -3.78
N SER A 41 -9.69 -13.87 -3.91
CA SER A 41 -9.27 -12.75 -3.07
C SER A 41 -9.36 -11.42 -3.82
N PRO A 42 -9.65 -10.29 -3.14
CA PRO A 42 -9.34 -8.97 -3.67
C PRO A 42 -7.84 -8.88 -4.04
N HIS A 43 -7.48 -8.03 -5.00
CA HIS A 43 -6.08 -7.83 -5.35
C HIS A 43 -5.24 -7.36 -4.14
N ARG A 44 -5.85 -6.56 -3.26
CA ARG A 44 -5.26 -6.08 -2.01
C ARG A 44 -6.36 -5.78 -0.98
N TRP A 45 -6.09 -6.02 0.30
CA TRP A 45 -6.99 -5.67 1.42
C TRP A 45 -6.19 -5.33 2.68
N GLU A 46 -6.81 -4.64 3.63
CA GLU A 46 -6.17 -4.30 4.91
C GLU A 46 -6.11 -5.54 5.82
N ASP A 47 -4.93 -5.82 6.37
CA ASP A 47 -4.72 -6.80 7.45
C ASP A 47 -3.68 -6.24 8.43
N ARG A 48 -4.12 -6.00 9.67
CA ARG A 48 -3.30 -5.45 10.75
C ARG A 48 -2.74 -6.49 11.71
N THR A 49 -2.80 -7.77 11.35
CA THR A 49 -2.24 -8.86 12.16
C THR A 49 -0.72 -8.70 12.28
N CYS A 50 -0.22 -8.47 13.50
CA CYS A 50 1.21 -8.27 13.74
C CYS A 50 1.61 -8.80 15.14
N PRO A 51 2.55 -9.76 15.25
CA PRO A 51 3.09 -10.57 14.14
C PRO A 51 2.01 -11.52 13.59
N PHE A 52 2.19 -11.96 12.35
CA PHE A 52 1.41 -13.11 11.86
C PHE A 52 1.74 -14.36 12.70
N PRO A 53 0.76 -15.25 12.94
CA PRO A 53 1.01 -16.50 13.66
C PRO A 53 2.01 -17.43 12.95
N GLU A 54 2.02 -17.41 11.61
CA GLU A 54 2.89 -18.22 10.76
C GLU A 54 3.61 -17.33 9.72
N HIS A 55 4.81 -17.76 9.31
CA HIS A 55 5.66 -17.03 8.37
C HIS A 55 6.22 -17.96 7.28
N PRO A 56 6.00 -17.66 5.98
CA PRO A 56 5.15 -16.58 5.48
C PRO A 56 3.65 -16.87 5.73
N PRO A 57 2.82 -15.84 5.94
CA PRO A 57 1.39 -16.03 6.20
C PRO A 57 0.66 -16.59 4.97
N ASN A 58 -0.38 -17.39 5.20
CA ASN A 58 -1.20 -17.97 4.14
C ASN A 58 -2.41 -17.10 3.79
N CYS A 59 -2.79 -17.13 2.52
CA CYS A 59 -3.98 -16.48 1.99
C CYS A 59 -5.22 -17.22 2.53
N PRO A 60 -6.15 -16.52 3.18
CA PRO A 60 -7.35 -17.15 3.74
C PRO A 60 -8.32 -17.65 2.65
N HIS A 61 -8.10 -17.29 1.38
CA HIS A 61 -8.98 -17.64 0.26
C HIS A 61 -8.53 -18.88 -0.51
N CYS A 62 -7.22 -19.10 -0.66
CA CYS A 62 -6.67 -20.23 -1.45
C CYS A 62 -5.60 -21.05 -0.73
N GLY A 63 -5.09 -20.60 0.42
CA GLY A 63 -3.98 -21.23 1.14
C GLY A 63 -2.58 -20.90 0.59
N GLY A 64 -2.48 -20.18 -0.54
CA GLY A 64 -1.21 -19.69 -1.10
C GLY A 64 -0.52 -18.64 -0.19
N ILE A 65 0.61 -18.09 -0.61
CA ILE A 65 1.37 -17.14 0.23
C ILE A 65 0.75 -15.74 0.18
N LEU A 66 0.65 -15.06 1.32
CA LEU A 66 0.40 -13.62 1.38
C LEU A 66 1.71 -12.84 1.26
N ARG A 67 1.64 -11.72 0.55
CA ARG A 67 2.69 -10.70 0.50
C ARG A 67 2.17 -9.38 1.07
N PRO A 68 3.05 -8.56 1.65
CA PRO A 68 2.70 -7.19 1.99
C PRO A 68 2.28 -6.42 0.73
N GLY A 69 1.31 -5.53 0.88
CA GLY A 69 0.83 -4.58 -0.11
C GLY A 69 1.83 -3.44 -0.32
N VAL A 70 3.10 -3.76 -0.47
CA VAL A 70 4.16 -2.81 -0.76
C VAL A 70 4.76 -3.09 -2.13
N VAL A 71 5.20 -2.03 -2.80
CA VAL A 71 5.93 -2.14 -4.07
C VAL A 71 7.37 -2.56 -3.76
N TRP A 72 7.81 -3.67 -4.34
CA TRP A 72 9.18 -4.17 -4.20
C TRP A 72 10.11 -3.58 -5.25
N PHE A 73 11.42 -3.70 -5.03
CA PHE A 73 12.40 -3.34 -6.05
C PHE A 73 12.17 -4.14 -7.34
N GLY A 74 12.08 -3.43 -8.46
CA GLY A 74 11.80 -4.00 -9.78
C GLY A 74 10.31 -4.08 -10.13
N GLU A 75 9.41 -3.78 -9.19
CA GLU A 75 7.98 -3.71 -9.47
C GLU A 75 7.56 -2.33 -9.99
N ILE A 76 6.49 -2.32 -10.78
CA ILE A 76 5.91 -1.11 -11.33
C ILE A 76 5.04 -0.45 -10.26
N ILE A 77 5.20 0.86 -10.09
CA ILE A 77 4.29 1.66 -9.25
C ILE A 77 2.91 1.71 -9.90
N ASP A 78 1.85 1.56 -9.09
CA ASP A 78 0.47 1.69 -9.54
C ASP A 78 0.29 2.97 -10.40
N PRO A 79 -0.18 2.84 -11.66
CA PRO A 79 -0.37 3.98 -12.56
C PRO A 79 -1.25 5.09 -11.99
N ASP A 80 -2.24 4.77 -11.16
CA ASP A 80 -3.12 5.76 -10.53
C ASP A 80 -2.41 6.49 -9.39
N VAL A 81 -1.55 5.80 -8.64
CA VAL A 81 -0.68 6.43 -7.63
C VAL A 81 0.33 7.37 -8.31
N LEU A 82 0.93 6.94 -9.42
CA LEU A 82 1.81 7.80 -10.24
C LEU A 82 1.08 9.04 -10.74
N ARG A 83 -0.13 8.88 -11.31
CA ARG A 83 -0.95 10.01 -11.80
C ARG A 83 -1.32 10.98 -10.69
N LYS A 84 -1.74 10.49 -9.51
CA LYS A 84 -2.06 11.31 -8.34
C LYS A 84 -0.83 12.11 -7.87
N SER A 85 0.32 11.45 -7.79
CA SER A 85 1.59 12.08 -7.39
C SER A 85 2.02 13.16 -8.39
N ALA A 86 1.98 12.85 -9.69
CA ALA A 86 2.30 13.81 -10.74
C ALA A 86 1.35 15.02 -10.77
N ARG A 87 0.07 14.82 -10.43
CA ARG A 87 -0.89 15.92 -10.29
C ARG A 87 -0.57 16.80 -9.09
N ALA A 88 -0.28 16.20 -7.93
CA ALA A 88 0.06 16.93 -6.72
C ALA A 88 1.39 17.71 -6.83
N ALA A 89 2.33 17.20 -7.62
CA ALA A 89 3.59 17.88 -7.93
C ALA A 89 3.42 19.16 -8.79
N ARG A 90 2.22 19.46 -9.32
CA ARG A 90 1.91 20.72 -10.02
C ARG A 90 1.45 21.82 -9.04
N CYS A 91 2.01 21.83 -7.83
CA CYS A 91 1.73 22.80 -6.79
C CYS A 91 2.50 24.11 -7.03
N ASP A 92 2.04 25.16 -6.37
CA ASP A 92 2.70 26.47 -6.27
C ASP A 92 3.80 26.49 -5.21
N LEU A 93 3.77 25.53 -4.26
CA LEU A 93 4.78 25.30 -3.24
C LEU A 93 4.98 23.80 -2.98
N PHE A 94 6.23 23.36 -2.93
CA PHE A 94 6.66 21.98 -2.68
C PHE A 94 7.47 21.88 -1.39
#